data_AF-A0A8J7QKZ6-F1
#
_entry.id   AF-A0A8J7QKZ6-F1
#
_cell.length_a   1.000
_cell.length_b   1.000
_cell.length_c   1.000
_cell.angle_alpha   90.00
_cell.angle_beta   90.00
_cell.angle_gamma   90.00
#
_symmetry.space_group_name_H-M   'P 1'
#
loop_
_entity.id
_entity.type
_entity.pdbx_description
1 polymer ?
#
loop_
_entity_poly.entity_id
_entity_poly.type
_entity_poly.pdbx_seq_one_letter_code
_entity_poly.pdbx_strand_id
1 'polypeptide(L)'
;MRSKTRNKRSIRTLLKDKRGISPVITTVILVAVGIALAVAIGLWMSGLVSTFTRFEKLEITSAYAIATNTTNGSGWSVYVTVKNTGSADATITSILINGIPNSNNSSWNSTTKNATLNPSLPVTINVGSDETFNIFLPKGGTIGSTTLTSGITLNVVLHSAAGKDYPSSVTLP
;
A
#
# COMPACT_ATOMS: atom_id res chain seq x y z
N MET A 1 -24.21 53.77 -65.09
CA MET A 1 -23.85 52.73 -64.09
C MET A 1 -22.36 52.42 -64.19
N ARG A 2 -21.54 52.77 -63.20
CA ARG A 2 -20.07 52.63 -63.25
C ARG A 2 -19.63 51.67 -62.14
N SER A 3 -19.30 50.44 -62.51
CA SER A 3 -18.84 49.37 -61.61
C SER A 3 -17.40 49.60 -61.17
N LYS A 4 -17.14 49.62 -59.85
CA LYS A 4 -15.81 49.76 -59.24
C LYS A 4 -15.16 48.39 -59.08
N THR A 5 -14.19 48.07 -59.93
CA THR A 5 -13.28 46.93 -59.78
C THR A 5 -11.96 47.39 -59.14
N ARG A 6 -11.87 47.37 -57.80
CA ARG A 6 -10.60 47.58 -57.08
C ARG A 6 -10.62 46.85 -55.74
N ASN A 7 -10.14 45.59 -55.69
CA ASN A 7 -9.47 45.10 -54.47
C ASN A 7 -8.70 43.75 -54.53
N LYS A 8 -8.32 43.20 -55.70
CA LYS A 8 -7.56 41.91 -55.72
C LYS A 8 -6.04 42.04 -55.62
N ARG A 9 -5.47 43.25 -55.76
CA ARG A 9 -4.01 43.45 -55.74
C ARG A 9 -3.41 43.61 -54.34
N SER A 10 -4.21 44.00 -53.34
CA SER A 10 -3.73 44.24 -51.96
C SER A 10 -3.45 42.96 -51.17
N ILE A 11 -4.15 41.85 -51.46
CA ILE A 11 -3.98 40.59 -50.72
C ILE A 11 -2.67 39.87 -51.10
N ARG A 12 -2.20 40.01 -52.35
CA ARG A 12 -0.98 39.33 -52.83
C ARG A 12 0.29 39.92 -52.24
N THR A 13 0.27 41.18 -51.82
CA THR A 13 1.40 41.85 -51.17
C THR A 13 1.51 41.51 -49.69
N LEU A 14 0.40 41.20 -49.01
CA LEU A 14 0.40 40.76 -47.60
C LEU A 14 0.99 39.35 -47.40
N LEU A 15 1.02 38.53 -48.45
CA LEU A 15 1.61 37.18 -48.42
C LEU A 15 3.10 37.17 -48.80
N LYS A 16 3.67 38.33 -49.17
CA LYS A 16 5.04 38.44 -49.73
C LYS A 16 6.09 38.91 -48.72
N ASP A 17 5.86 38.66 -47.43
CA ASP A 17 6.86 38.85 -46.38
C ASP A 17 7.08 37.57 -45.56
N LYS A 18 7.18 36.42 -46.24
CA LYS A 18 7.80 35.23 -45.65
C LYS A 18 9.32 35.34 -45.74
N ARG A 19 9.91 36.29 -45.00
CA ARG A 19 11.35 36.21 -44.67
C ARG A 19 11.49 35.00 -43.75
N GLY A 20 11.90 33.86 -44.31
CA GLY A 20 12.13 32.64 -43.54
C GLY A 20 13.15 32.91 -42.45
N ILE A 21 12.90 32.38 -41.25
CA ILE A 21 13.92 32.28 -40.20
C ILE A 21 15.14 31.62 -40.85
N SER A 22 16.33 32.18 -40.61
CA SER A 22 17.58 31.65 -41.15
C SER A 22 17.62 30.13 -40.89
N PRO A 23 17.90 29.30 -41.89
CA PRO A 23 17.95 27.85 -41.72
C PRO A 23 18.84 27.42 -40.55
N VAL A 24 19.90 28.17 -40.28
CA VAL A 24 20.84 27.94 -39.17
C VAL A 24 20.21 28.26 -37.81
N ILE A 25 19.38 29.30 -37.72
CA ILE A 25 18.72 29.68 -36.47
C ILE A 25 17.64 28.67 -36.11
N THR A 26 16.91 28.18 -37.12
CA THR A 26 15.86 27.18 -36.94
C THR A 26 16.42 25.87 -36.38
N THR A 27 17.55 25.40 -36.88
CA THR A 27 18.16 24.15 -36.39
C THR A 27 18.66 24.29 -34.96
N VAL A 28 19.24 25.44 -34.59
CA VAL A 28 19.69 25.70 -33.22
C VAL A 28 18.52 25.68 -32.24
N ILE A 29 17.39 26.32 -32.58
CA ILE A 29 16.18 26.31 -31.74
C ILE A 29 15.62 24.89 -31.63
N LEU A 30 15.54 24.16 -32.75
CA LEU A 30 15.02 22.79 -32.75
C LEU A 30 15.87 21.85 -31.89
N VAL A 31 17.20 21.93 -31.98
CA VAL A 31 18.11 21.12 -31.16
C VAL A 31 18.00 21.52 -29.69
N ALA A 32 17.95 22.82 -29.39
CA ALA A 32 17.83 23.30 -28.02
C ALA A 32 16.52 22.85 -27.35
N VAL A 33 15.38 22.99 -28.04
CA VAL A 33 14.08 22.52 -27.57
C VAL A 33 14.07 20.99 -27.46
N GLY A 34 14.68 20.28 -28.42
CA GLY A 34 14.79 18.83 -28.39
C GLY A 34 15.52 18.31 -27.15
N ILE A 35 16.67 18.90 -26.81
CA ILE A 35 17.43 18.53 -25.61
C ILE A 35 16.63 18.88 -24.33
N ALA A 36 16.01 20.06 -24.29
CA ALA A 36 15.20 20.47 -23.13
C ALA A 36 14.03 19.50 -22.88
N LEU A 37 13.31 19.09 -23.93
CA LEU A 37 12.22 18.12 -23.82
C LEU A 37 12.72 16.73 -23.41
N ALA A 38 13.86 16.29 -23.94
CA ALA A 38 14.44 14.99 -23.57
C ALA A 38 14.75 14.91 -22.07
N VAL A 39 15.35 15.97 -21.49
CA VAL A 39 15.62 16.03 -20.04
C VAL A 39 14.33 16.11 -19.24
N ALA A 40 13.36 16.92 -19.67
CA ALA A 40 12.07 17.04 -18.99
C ALA A 40 11.33 15.71 -18.90
N ILE A 41 11.27 14.96 -20.01
CA ILE A 41 10.64 13.64 -20.06
C ILE A 41 11.43 12.63 -19.23
N GLY A 42 12.77 12.63 -19.32
CA GLY A 42 13.62 11.72 -18.55
C GLY A 42 13.42 11.88 -17.03
N LEU A 43 13.38 13.12 -16.54
CA LEU A 43 13.14 13.41 -15.12
C LEU A 43 11.71 13.07 -14.70
N TRP A 44 10.72 13.32 -15.57
CA TRP A 44 9.32 12.98 -15.28
C TRP A 44 9.10 11.46 -15.21
N MET A 45 9.66 10.71 -16.15
CA MET A 45 9.60 9.24 -16.18
C MET A 45 10.34 8.63 -14.99
N SER A 46 11.50 9.17 -14.62
CA SER A 46 12.24 8.73 -13.42
C SER A 46 11.43 8.90 -12.13
N GLY A 47 10.70 10.02 -12.01
CA GLY A 47 9.81 10.27 -10.88
C GLY A 47 8.67 9.25 -10.76
N LEU A 48 8.09 8.82 -11.89
CA LEU A 48 7.06 7.79 -11.92
C LEU A 48 7.62 6.40 -11.55
N VAL A 49 8.80 6.03 -12.08
CA VAL A 49 9.43 4.73 -11.81
C VAL A 49 9.73 4.54 -10.32
N SER A 50 10.15 5.60 -9.61
CA SER A 50 10.38 5.56 -8.16
C SER A 50 9.15 5.13 -7.35
N THR A 51 7.96 5.50 -7.82
CA THR A 51 6.70 5.18 -7.13
C THR A 51 6.22 3.77 -7.44
N PHE A 52 6.42 3.29 -8.68
CA PHE A 52 5.92 1.97 -9.09
C PHE A 52 6.84 0.79 -8.80
N THR A 53 8.12 1.04 -8.46
CA THR A 53 9.10 -0.02 -8.15
C THR A 53 9.13 -0.41 -6.67
N ARG A 54 8.53 0.41 -5.81
CA ARG A 54 8.35 0.12 -4.38
C ARG A 54 7.03 -0.60 -4.16
N PHE A 55 7.10 -1.87 -3.79
CA PHE A 55 5.92 -2.66 -3.48
C PHE A 55 6.07 -3.32 -2.11
N GLU A 56 4.98 -3.27 -1.35
CA GLU A 56 4.83 -4.03 -0.12
C GLU A 56 4.54 -5.50 -0.45
N LYS A 57 5.28 -6.42 0.17
CA LYS A 57 4.98 -7.85 0.10
C LYS A 57 5.32 -8.50 1.43
N LEU A 58 4.28 -8.82 2.19
CA LEU A 58 4.41 -9.60 3.41
C LEU A 58 4.10 -11.08 3.14
N GLU A 59 4.86 -11.96 3.76
CA GLU A 59 4.69 -13.40 3.72
C GLU A 59 4.58 -13.94 5.15
N ILE A 60 3.54 -14.72 5.43
CA ILE A 60 3.36 -15.35 6.73
C ILE A 60 4.22 -16.61 6.77
N THR A 61 5.29 -16.58 7.56
CA THR A 61 6.27 -17.67 7.63
C THR A 61 5.87 -18.73 8.64
N SER A 62 5.17 -18.34 9.70
CA SER A 62 4.63 -19.27 10.69
C SER A 62 3.34 -18.74 11.31
N ALA A 63 2.40 -19.64 11.60
CA ALA A 63 1.20 -19.33 12.33
C ALA A 63 0.78 -20.55 13.16
N TYR A 64 0.80 -20.45 14.48
CA TYR A 64 0.46 -21.55 15.39
C TYR A 64 -0.09 -21.03 16.70
N ALA A 65 -0.80 -21.88 17.43
CA ALA A 65 -1.31 -21.58 18.77
C ALA A 65 -0.76 -22.57 19.79
N ILE A 66 -0.47 -22.08 20.98
CA ILE A 66 -0.14 -22.92 22.14
C ILE A 66 -1.13 -22.64 23.27
N ALA A 67 -1.53 -23.68 23.99
CA ALA A 67 -2.22 -23.49 25.26
C ALA A 67 -1.21 -22.94 26.28
N THR A 68 -1.56 -21.85 26.96
CA THR A 68 -0.68 -21.19 27.92
C THR A 68 -1.45 -20.77 29.17
N ASN A 69 -0.72 -20.66 30.27
CA ASN A 69 -1.21 -20.08 31.51
C ASN A 69 -0.41 -18.81 31.77
N THR A 70 -1.02 -17.65 31.60
CA THR A 70 -0.39 -16.35 31.84
C THR A 70 -0.95 -15.73 33.13
N THR A 71 -0.44 -14.57 33.51
CA THR A 71 -1.08 -13.72 34.55
C THR A 71 -2.53 -13.39 34.18
N ASN A 72 -2.82 -13.31 32.88
CA ASN A 72 -4.16 -13.18 32.30
C ASN A 72 -4.90 -14.52 32.19
N GLY A 73 -4.52 -15.54 32.97
CA GLY A 73 -5.26 -16.80 33.13
C GLY A 73 -4.88 -17.88 32.12
N SER A 74 -5.62 -18.98 32.17
CA SER A 74 -5.52 -20.05 31.18
C SER A 74 -6.14 -19.60 29.85
N GLY A 75 -5.48 -19.88 28.74
CA GLY A 75 -5.93 -19.48 27.41
C GLY A 75 -5.02 -20.04 26.33
N TRP A 76 -5.02 -19.36 25.18
CA TRP A 76 -4.20 -19.70 24.03
C TRP A 76 -3.37 -18.50 23.59
N SER A 77 -2.09 -18.70 23.34
CA SER A 77 -1.24 -17.72 22.68
C SER A 77 -1.12 -18.10 21.21
N VAL A 78 -1.64 -17.24 20.34
CA VAL A 78 -1.56 -17.36 18.88
C VAL A 78 -0.35 -16.56 18.42
N TYR A 79 0.63 -17.24 17.84
CA TYR A 79 1.82 -16.64 17.24
C TYR A 79 1.65 -16.58 15.74
N VAL A 80 1.84 -15.40 15.16
CA VAL A 80 1.88 -15.19 13.71
C VAL A 80 3.17 -14.44 13.38
N THR A 81 4.09 -15.12 12.71
CA THR A 81 5.32 -14.53 12.21
C THR A 81 5.14 -14.15 10.75
N VAL A 82 5.51 -12.91 10.43
CA VAL A 82 5.41 -12.34 9.09
C VAL A 82 6.77 -11.78 8.68
N LYS A 83 7.15 -11.99 7.43
CA LYS A 83 8.39 -11.48 6.84
C LYS A 83 8.08 -10.53 5.70
N ASN A 84 8.77 -9.40 5.67
CA ASN A 84 8.70 -8.50 4.52
C ASN A 84 9.66 -8.96 3.41
N THR A 85 9.09 -9.52 2.36
CA THR A 85 9.79 -9.97 1.13
C THR A 85 9.62 -8.98 -0.03
N GLY A 86 9.06 -7.80 0.23
CA GLY A 86 8.86 -6.73 -0.73
C GLY A 86 10.10 -5.88 -0.97
N SER A 87 9.92 -4.79 -1.73
CA SER A 87 10.96 -3.78 -1.98
C SER A 87 10.75 -2.50 -1.17
N ALA A 88 9.70 -2.44 -0.35
CA ALA A 88 9.37 -1.34 0.54
C ALA A 88 8.97 -1.83 1.93
N ASP A 89 9.18 -0.98 2.94
CA ASP A 89 8.74 -1.24 4.30
C ASP A 89 7.22 -1.39 4.36
N ALA A 90 6.75 -2.28 5.23
CA ALA A 90 5.34 -2.63 5.37
C ALA A 90 4.86 -2.25 6.76
N THR A 91 3.69 -1.63 6.89
CA THR A 91 3.15 -1.28 8.22
C THR A 91 1.85 -2.02 8.45
N ILE A 92 1.79 -2.87 9.47
CA ILE A 92 0.55 -3.50 9.93
C ILE A 92 -0.18 -2.52 10.84
N THR A 93 -1.44 -2.24 10.52
CA THR A 93 -2.28 -1.27 11.24
C THR A 93 -3.32 -1.93 12.14
N SER A 94 -3.90 -3.03 11.67
CA SER A 94 -4.87 -3.81 12.44
C SER A 94 -4.70 -5.31 12.20
N ILE A 95 -5.11 -6.09 13.19
CA ILE A 95 -5.21 -7.55 13.08
C ILE A 95 -6.67 -7.91 13.30
N LEU A 96 -7.23 -8.75 12.45
CA LEU A 96 -8.59 -9.24 12.56
C LEU A 96 -8.57 -10.71 12.92
N ILE A 97 -9.45 -11.13 13.82
CA ILE A 97 -9.68 -12.55 14.10
C ILE A 97 -11.14 -12.84 13.78
N ASN A 98 -11.39 -13.80 12.89
CA ASN A 98 -12.72 -14.13 12.36
C ASN A 98 -13.49 -12.88 11.89
N GLY A 99 -12.79 -11.95 11.23
CA GLY A 99 -13.35 -10.70 10.71
C GLY A 99 -13.55 -9.59 11.75
N ILE A 100 -13.14 -9.80 13.00
CA ILE A 100 -13.29 -8.82 14.08
C ILE A 100 -11.94 -8.14 14.33
N PRO A 101 -11.83 -6.81 14.15
CA PRO A 101 -10.58 -6.10 14.32
C PRO A 101 -10.17 -5.98 15.78
N ASN A 102 -8.86 -5.91 16.02
CA ASN A 102 -8.25 -5.73 17.33
C ASN A 102 -8.66 -4.43 18.03
N SER A 103 -9.13 -3.41 17.29
CA SER A 103 -9.65 -2.16 17.86
C SER A 103 -10.96 -2.37 18.62
N ASN A 104 -11.67 -3.47 18.36
CA ASN A 104 -12.88 -3.83 19.07
C ASN A 104 -12.53 -4.77 20.25
N ASN A 105 -11.85 -4.22 21.25
CA ASN A 105 -11.39 -4.97 22.43
C ASN A 105 -12.51 -5.75 23.14
N SER A 106 -13.73 -5.21 23.15
CA SER A 106 -14.90 -5.87 23.75
C SER A 106 -15.26 -7.19 23.06
N SER A 107 -14.89 -7.34 21.80
CA SER A 107 -15.19 -8.52 20.99
C SER A 107 -14.06 -9.54 20.99
N TRP A 108 -12.93 -9.29 21.67
CA TRP A 108 -11.84 -10.25 21.89
C TRP A 108 -11.69 -10.53 23.39
N ASN A 109 -12.79 -10.86 24.07
CA ASN A 109 -12.82 -10.86 25.53
C ASN A 109 -13.55 -12.06 26.12
N SER A 110 -13.16 -12.44 27.33
CA SER A 110 -13.95 -13.23 28.26
C SER A 110 -14.60 -12.32 29.30
N THR A 111 -15.70 -12.73 29.91
CA THR A 111 -16.38 -11.99 30.99
C THR A 111 -15.44 -11.57 32.14
N THR A 112 -14.30 -12.26 32.31
CA THR A 112 -13.38 -12.04 33.42
C THR A 112 -11.98 -11.57 33.03
N LYS A 113 -11.54 -11.71 31.77
CA LYS A 113 -10.15 -11.43 31.33
C LYS A 113 -10.05 -11.07 29.86
N ASN A 114 -9.25 -10.05 29.54
CA ASN A 114 -9.08 -9.49 28.19
C ASN A 114 -8.03 -10.22 27.36
N ALA A 115 -8.25 -10.33 26.04
CA ALA A 115 -7.18 -10.67 25.10
C ALA A 115 -6.11 -9.57 25.10
N THR A 116 -4.87 -9.96 24.79
CA THR A 116 -3.75 -9.02 24.65
C THR A 116 -3.02 -9.27 23.35
N LEU A 117 -2.50 -8.19 22.75
CA LEU A 117 -1.70 -8.24 21.53
C LEU A 117 -0.32 -7.63 21.80
N ASN A 118 0.72 -8.32 21.38
CA ASN A 118 2.09 -7.84 21.44
C ASN A 118 2.85 -8.21 20.16
N PRO A 119 3.64 -7.30 19.55
CA PRO A 119 3.72 -5.86 19.84
C PRO A 119 2.40 -5.11 19.63
N SER A 120 2.24 -3.94 20.24
CA SER A 120 1.09 -3.07 20.02
C SER A 120 1.14 -2.46 18.62
N LEU A 121 0.00 -2.42 17.93
CA LEU A 121 -0.11 -1.83 16.59
C LEU A 121 -0.21 -0.28 16.65
N PRO A 122 0.20 0.44 15.59
CA PRO A 122 0.76 -0.07 14.34
C PRO A 122 2.24 -0.50 14.47
N VAL A 123 2.66 -1.46 13.64
CA VAL A 123 4.05 -1.95 13.60
C VAL A 123 4.58 -1.94 12.18
N THR A 124 5.76 -1.35 12.00
CA THR A 124 6.47 -1.30 10.72
C THR A 124 7.51 -2.40 10.65
N ILE A 125 7.47 -3.19 9.58
CA ILE A 125 8.37 -4.29 9.28
C ILE A 125 9.26 -3.84 8.11
N ASN A 126 10.54 -3.63 8.41
CA ASN A 126 11.50 -3.22 7.39
C ASN A 126 11.72 -4.31 6.34
N VAL A 127 12.12 -3.90 5.14
CA VAL A 127 12.45 -4.84 4.05
C VAL A 127 13.47 -5.88 4.51
N GLY A 128 13.15 -7.16 4.31
CA GLY A 128 14.02 -8.29 4.65
C GLY A 128 13.90 -8.78 6.10
N SER A 129 13.26 -8.01 6.97
CA SER A 129 13.04 -8.35 8.37
C SER A 129 11.76 -9.16 8.58
N ASP A 130 11.73 -9.89 9.68
CA ASP A 130 10.59 -10.61 10.20
C ASP A 130 10.12 -10.03 11.54
N GLU A 131 8.82 -10.14 11.80
CA GLU A 131 8.18 -9.71 13.03
C GLU A 131 7.18 -10.77 13.49
N THR A 132 7.05 -10.97 14.81
CA THR A 132 6.14 -11.97 15.37
C THR A 132 5.09 -11.32 16.26
N PHE A 133 3.82 -11.47 15.86
CA PHE A 133 2.67 -11.07 16.67
C PHE A 133 2.25 -12.20 17.58
N ASN A 134 2.16 -11.92 18.87
CA ASN A 134 1.61 -12.79 19.90
C ASN A 134 0.25 -12.24 20.35
N ILE A 135 -0.81 -13.01 20.11
CA ILE A 135 -2.17 -12.70 20.52
C ILE A 135 -2.57 -13.70 21.60
N PHE A 136 -2.72 -13.22 22.83
CA PHE A 136 -3.27 -14.03 23.91
C PHE A 136 -4.78 -13.96 23.88
N LEU A 137 -5.42 -15.12 23.88
CA LEU A 137 -6.86 -15.31 23.90
C LEU A 137 -7.27 -16.07 25.17
N PRO A 138 -8.11 -15.50 26.04
CA PRO A 138 -8.52 -16.12 27.30
C PRO A 138 -9.41 -17.35 27.05
N LYS A 139 -9.25 -18.39 27.88
CA LYS A 139 -10.12 -19.57 27.84
C LYS A 139 -11.57 -19.21 28.14
N GLY A 140 -12.50 -19.72 27.33
CA GLY A 140 -13.93 -19.39 27.45
C GLY A 140 -14.27 -17.95 27.05
N GLY A 141 -13.32 -17.19 26.50
CA GLY A 141 -13.62 -15.91 25.85
C GLY A 141 -14.39 -16.10 24.56
N THR A 142 -14.92 -14.99 24.04
CA THR A 142 -15.62 -14.95 22.77
C THR A 142 -14.90 -14.03 21.80
N ILE A 143 -14.79 -14.47 20.55
CA ILE A 143 -14.47 -13.63 19.40
C ILE A 143 -15.77 -13.36 18.65
N GLY A 144 -16.39 -12.21 18.92
CA GLY A 144 -17.75 -11.91 18.49
C GLY A 144 -18.74 -12.91 19.04
N SER A 145 -19.39 -13.70 18.17
CA SER A 145 -20.31 -14.77 18.56
C SER A 145 -19.63 -16.13 18.80
N THR A 146 -18.34 -16.27 18.47
CA THR A 146 -17.63 -17.55 18.55
C THR A 146 -17.00 -17.74 19.91
N THR A 147 -17.41 -18.77 20.64
CA THR A 147 -16.77 -19.12 21.93
C THR A 147 -15.46 -19.87 21.67
N LEU A 148 -14.41 -19.48 22.40
CA LEU A 148 -13.09 -20.06 22.27
C LEU A 148 -12.99 -21.37 23.05
N THR A 149 -12.86 -22.48 22.32
CA THR A 149 -12.65 -23.83 22.83
C THR A 149 -11.52 -24.52 22.06
N SER A 150 -10.91 -25.55 22.65
CA SER A 150 -9.94 -26.39 21.93
C SER A 150 -10.58 -27.00 20.67
N GLY A 151 -9.80 -27.09 19.60
CA GLY A 151 -10.20 -27.68 18.32
C GLY A 151 -10.85 -26.71 17.32
N ILE A 152 -11.14 -25.45 17.69
CA ILE A 152 -11.64 -24.47 16.71
C ILE A 152 -10.49 -23.87 15.90
N THR A 153 -10.75 -23.61 14.62
CA THR A 153 -9.84 -22.86 13.74
C THR A 153 -10.25 -21.40 13.69
N LEU A 154 -9.28 -20.52 13.96
CA LEU A 154 -9.41 -19.08 13.87
C LEU A 154 -8.78 -18.59 12.57
N ASN A 155 -9.47 -17.71 11.86
CA ASN A 155 -8.90 -16.96 10.74
C ASN A 155 -8.28 -15.67 11.28
N VAL A 156 -6.97 -15.54 11.18
CA VAL A 156 -6.22 -14.35 11.56
C VAL A 156 -5.81 -13.60 10.29
N VAL A 157 -6.23 -12.34 10.17
CA VAL A 157 -5.91 -11.48 9.03
C VAL A 157 -5.08 -10.30 9.50
N LEU A 158 -3.88 -10.13 8.93
CA LEU A 158 -3.09 -8.92 9.14
C LEU A 158 -3.49 -7.90 8.07
N HIS A 159 -3.87 -6.69 8.48
CA HIS A 159 -4.22 -5.58 7.59
C HIS A 159 -3.09 -4.56 7.56
N SER A 160 -2.57 -4.25 6.38
CA SER A 160 -1.51 -3.27 6.20
C SER A 160 -2.02 -1.86 5.91
N ALA A 161 -1.19 -0.86 6.16
CA ALA A 161 -1.45 0.55 5.85
C ALA A 161 -1.66 0.79 4.33
N ALA A 162 -1.12 -0.09 3.49
CA ALA A 162 -1.34 -0.08 2.04
C ALA A 162 -2.70 -0.67 1.63
N GLY A 163 -3.53 -1.08 2.58
CA GLY A 163 -4.85 -1.68 2.33
C GLY A 163 -4.78 -3.12 1.82
N LYS A 164 -3.72 -3.86 2.16
CA LYS A 164 -3.57 -5.29 1.84
C LYS A 164 -3.90 -6.15 3.05
N ASP A 165 -4.54 -7.28 2.77
CA ASP A 165 -4.90 -8.29 3.78
C ASP A 165 -4.06 -9.55 3.60
N TYR A 166 -3.51 -10.04 4.70
CA TYR A 166 -2.70 -11.26 4.75
C TYR A 166 -3.37 -12.27 5.68
N PRO A 167 -4.19 -13.19 5.15
CA PRO A 167 -4.93 -14.16 5.95
C PRO A 167 -4.06 -15.37 6.33
N SER A 168 -4.29 -15.91 7.51
CA SER A 168 -3.75 -17.16 8.01
C SER A 168 -4.80 -17.90 8.86
N SER A 169 -4.72 -19.21 8.92
CA SER A 169 -5.63 -20.03 9.74
C SER A 169 -4.85 -20.76 10.82
N VAL A 170 -5.32 -20.65 12.07
CA VAL A 170 -4.67 -21.28 13.22
C VAL A 170 -5.70 -22.05 14.03
N THR A 171 -5.43 -23.33 14.29
CA THR A 171 -6.28 -24.17 15.15
C THR A 171 -5.81 -24.11 16.59
N LEU A 172 -6.75 -23.90 17.51
CA LEU A 172 -6.47 -23.89 18.94
C LEU A 172 -6.26 -25.33 19.44
N PRO A 173 -5.16 -25.62 20.15
CA PRO A 173 -4.93 -26.92 20.78
C PRO A 173 -5.88 -27.18 21.96
#